data_AF-A0A8H9IE43-F1
#
_entry.id   AF-A0A8H9IE43-F1
#
_cell.length_a   1.000
_cell.length_b   1.000
_cell.length_c   1.000
_cell.angle_alpha   90.00
_cell.angle_beta   90.00
_cell.angle_gamma   90.00
#
_symmetry.space_group_name_H-M   'P 1'
#
loop_
_entity.id
_entity.type
_entity.pdbx_description
1 polymer ?
#
loop_
_entity_poly.entity_id
_entity_poly.type
_entity_poly.pdbx_seq_one_letter_code
_entity_poly.pdbx_strand_id
1 'polypeptide(L)' 'MIRIFKVGIRKITAPIPNGTLQQNVEHLAKSFPQFRWTTVFDTDGVIQADGSIMYELQLPPKKSNG' A
#
# COMPACT_ATOMS: atom_id res chain seq x y z
N MET A 1 -10.14 6.11 10.93
CA MET A 1 -9.94 4.76 10.35
C MET A 1 -8.48 4.64 9.93
N ILE A 2 -7.75 3.64 10.39
CA ILE A 2 -6.31 3.50 10.12
C ILE A 2 -6.12 2.78 8.79
N ARG A 3 -5.27 3.31 7.91
CA ARG A 3 -4.88 2.65 6.67
C ARG A 3 -3.53 1.95 6.84
N ILE A 4 -3.40 0.75 6.30
CA ILE A 4 -2.17 -0.06 6.31
C ILE A 4 -1.85 -0.47 4.88
N PHE A 5 -0.60 -0.30 4.46
CA PHE A 5 -0.12 -0.72 3.15
C PHE A 5 0.78 -1.95 3.30
N LYS A 6 0.46 -3.02 2.57
CA LYS A 6 1.25 -4.26 2.55
C LYS A 6 2.08 -4.30 1.26
N VAL A 7 3.39 -4.34 1.39
CA VAL A 7 4.36 -4.41 0.29
C VAL A 7 5.21 -5.66 0.47
N GLY A 8 4.84 -6.73 -0.23
CA GLY A 8 5.40 -8.06 0.01
C GLY A 8 5.14 -8.51 1.46
N ILE A 9 6.20 -8.73 2.24
CA ILE A 9 6.10 -9.12 3.66
C ILE A 9 5.95 -7.93 4.61
N ARG A 10 6.18 -6.70 4.15
CA ARG A 10 6.18 -5.51 5.01
C ARG A 10 4.77 -4.95 5.13
N LYS A 11 4.36 -4.61 6.36
CA LYS A 11 3.15 -3.82 6.64
C LYS A 11 3.58 -2.43 7.11
N ILE A 12 3.00 -1.40 6.51
CA ILE A 12 3.36 0.00 6.74
C ILE A 12 2.09 0.75 7.10
N THR A 13 2.01 1.30 8.31
CA THR A 13 0.92 2.20 8.68
C THR A 13 1.00 3.47 7.84
N ALA A 14 -0.15 3.98 7.42
CA ALA A 14 -0.26 5.21 6.64
C ALA A 14 0.51 6.37 7.30
N PRO A 15 1.53 6.93 6.62
CA PRO A 15 2.36 7.99 7.19
C PRO A 15 1.61 9.32 7.37
N ILE A 16 0.49 9.49 6.66
CA ILE A 16 -0.38 10.67 6.74
C ILE A 16 -1.78 10.20 7.17
N PRO A 17 -2.04 10.05 8.49
CA PRO A 17 -3.26 9.43 9.00
C PRO A 17 -4.56 10.09 8.52
N ASN A 18 -4.54 11.42 8.39
CA ASN A 18 -5.69 12.22 7.95
C ASN A 18 -5.62 12.56 6.44
N GLY A 19 -4.60 12.09 5.74
CA GLY A 19 -4.43 12.33 4.31
C GLY A 19 -5.34 11.44 3.47
N THR A 20 -5.42 11.74 2.18
CA THR A 20 -6.10 10.88 1.20
C THR A 20 -5.28 9.61 0.94
N LEU A 21 -5.89 8.62 0.29
CA LEU A 21 -5.18 7.43 -0.19
C LEU A 21 -4.01 7.84 -1.10
N GLN A 22 -4.28 8.71 -2.08
CA GLN A 22 -3.30 9.24 -3.03
C GLN A 22 -2.11 9.90 -2.32
N GLN A 23 -2.36 10.78 -1.34
CA GLN A 23 -1.30 11.46 -0.59
C GLN A 23 -0.38 10.47 0.14
N ASN A 24 -0.95 9.42 0.73
CA ASN A 24 -0.18 8.38 1.37
C ASN A 24 0.64 7.58 0.36
N VAL A 25 0.06 7.22 -0.79
CA VAL A 25 0.76 6.52 -1.88
C VAL A 25 1.92 7.35 -2.42
N GLU A 26 1.72 8.63 -2.69
CA GLU A 26 2.76 9.56 -3.14
C GLU A 26 3.88 9.73 -2.12
N HIS A 27 3.54 9.81 -0.83
CA HIS A 27 4.53 9.86 0.23
C HIS A 27 5.36 8.57 0.30
N LEU A 28 4.68 7.41 0.27
CA LEU A 28 5.33 6.10 0.31
C LEU A 28 6.21 5.85 -0.92
N ALA A 29 5.83 6.36 -2.09
CA ALA A 29 6.60 6.28 -3.33
C ALA A 29 8.00 6.93 -3.26
N LYS A 30 8.26 7.77 -2.25
CA LYS A 30 9.61 8.33 -1.99
C LYS A 30 10.57 7.27 -1.44
N SER A 31 10.08 6.38 -0.57
CA SER A 31 10.88 5.36 0.11
C SER A 31 10.70 3.95 -0.46
N PHE A 32 9.58 3.71 -1.13
CA PHE A 32 9.16 2.41 -1.66
C PHE A 32 8.83 2.57 -3.16
N PRO A 33 9.81 2.36 -4.06
CA PRO A 33 9.62 2.56 -5.50
C PRO A 33 8.47 1.75 -6.11
N GLN A 34 8.04 0.66 -5.46
CA GLN A 34 6.92 -0.18 -5.90
C GLN A 34 5.61 0.62 -6.06
N PHE A 35 5.40 1.65 -5.24
CA PHE A 35 4.23 2.53 -5.32
C PHE A 35 4.26 3.46 -6.55
N ARG A 36 5.39 3.62 -7.24
CA ARG A 36 5.47 4.41 -8.48
C ARG A 36 4.91 3.69 -9.69
N TRP A 37 4.84 2.36 -9.63
CA TRP A 37 4.43 1.51 -10.75
C TRP A 37 3.10 0.82 -10.50
N THR A 38 2.56 0.95 -9.29
CA THR A 38 1.30 0.31 -8.88
C THR A 38 0.28 1.39 -8.58
N THR A 39 -0.87 1.31 -9.24
CA THR A 39 -2.04 2.11 -8.87
C THR A 39 -2.78 1.42 -7.73
N VAL A 40 -3.15 2.16 -6.70
CA VAL A 40 -3.93 1.67 -5.56
C VAL A 40 -5.29 2.35 -5.60
N PHE A 41 -6.35 1.56 -5.66
CA PHE A 41 -7.73 2.05 -5.66
C PHE A 41 -8.37 1.90 -4.29
N ASP A 42 -9.35 2.73 -3.96
CA ASP A 42 -10.12 2.59 -2.72
C ASP A 42 -10.83 1.22 -2.62
N THR A 43 -11.21 0.65 -3.77
CA THR A 43 -11.83 -0.67 -3.88
C THR A 43 -10.90 -1.83 -3.52
N ASP A 44 -9.59 -1.60 -3.52
CA ASP A 44 -8.60 -2.62 -3.14
C ASP A 44 -8.50 -2.76 -1.60
N GLY A 45 -9.14 -1.86 -0.86
CA GLY A 45 -9.12 -1.82 0.59
C GLY A 45 -9.89 -2.98 1.23
N VAL A 46 -9.20 -3.80 2.01
CA VAL A 46 -9.80 -4.88 2.79
C VAL A 46 -9.91 -4.47 4.26
N ILE A 47 -11.13 -4.40 4.79
CA ILE A 47 -11.37 -4.15 6.22
C ILE A 47 -10.82 -5.32 7.03
N GLN A 48 -10.01 -5.01 8.03
CA GLN A 48 -9.41 -5.97 8.95
C GLN A 48 -10.25 -6.10 10.23
N ALA A 49 -9.99 -7.14 11.02
CA ALA A 49 -10.71 -7.40 12.27
C ALA A 49 -10.56 -6.28 13.32
N ASP A 50 -9.48 -5.50 13.26
CA ASP A 50 -9.21 -4.34 14.13
C ASP A 50 -9.86 -3.03 13.63
N GLY A 51 -10.63 -3.07 12.54
CA GLY A 51 -11.27 -1.91 11.93
C GLY A 51 -10.33 -1.05 11.07
N SER A 52 -9.08 -1.47 10.86
CA SER A 52 -8.19 -0.86 9.88
C SER A 52 -8.55 -1.30 8.45
N ILE A 53 -8.11 -0.53 7.46
CA ILE A 53 -8.18 -0.93 6.04
C ILE A 53 -6.77 -1.28 5.58
N MET A 54 -6.59 -2.49 5.06
CA MET A 54 -5.34 -2.94 4.45
C MET A 54 -5.42 -2.85 2.92
N TYR A 55 -4.40 -2.24 2.32
CA TYR A 55 -4.17 -2.20 0.87
C TYR A 55 -2.98 -3.07 0.53
N GLU A 56 -3.20 -4.14 -0.24
CA GLU A 56 -2.12 -5.02 -0.70
C GLU A 56 -1.58 -4.55 -2.04
N LEU A 57 -0.29 -4.18 -2.07
CA LEU A 57 0.35 -3.65 -3.26
C LEU A 57 0.68 -4.79 -4.21
N GLN A 58 0.15 -4.70 -5.44
CA GLN A 58 0.45 -5.64 -6.51
C GLN A 58 1.90 -5.45 -6.96
N LEU A 59 2.78 -6.35 -6.55
CA LEU A 59 4.18 -6.33 -6.96
C LEU A 59 4.33 -6.95 -8.35
N PRO A 60 5.20 -6.41 -9.22
CA PRO A 60 5.50 -7.05 -10.49
C PRO A 60 6.04 -8.47 -10.22
N PRO A 61 5.71 -9.45 -11.08
CA PRO A 61 6.21 -10.81 -10.93
C PRO A 61 7.73 -10.77 -10.86
N LYS A 62 8.28 -11.47 -9.87
CA LYS A 62 9.74 -11.61 -9.75
C LYS A 62 10.21 -12.29 -11.04
N LYS A 63 11.21 -11.72 -11.72
CA LYS A 63 11.89 -12.43 -12.80
C LYS A 63 12.46 -13.72 -12.22
N SER A 64 11.85 -14.84 -12.58
CA SER A 64 12.43 -16.17 -12.37
C SER A 64 13.48 -16.34 -13.46
N ASN A 65 14.76 -16.16 -13.13
CA ASN A 65 15.81 -16.65 -14.02
C ASN A 65 15.76 -18.18 -13.88
N GLY A 66 15.28 -18.85 -14.94
CA GLY A 66 15.40 -20.29 -15.12
C GLY A 66 16.85 -20.70 -15.36
#